data_AF-A0A4T0X473-F1
#
_entry.id   AF-A0A4T0X473-F1
#
_cell.length_a   1.000
_cell.length_b   1.000
_cell.length_c   1.000
_cell.angle_alpha   90.00
_cell.angle_beta   90.00
_cell.angle_gamma   90.00
#
_symmetry.space_group_name_H-M   'P 1'
#
loop_
_entity.id
_entity.type
_entity.pdbx_description
1 polymer ?
#
loop_
_entity_poly.entity_id
_entity_poly.type
_entity_poly.pdbx_seq_one_letter_code
_entity_poly.pdbx_strand_id
1 'polypeptide(L)'
;MAIGPGAKAQRVHRDDKNHHATHIKSDEYIMGNDLLVGLMVPTCDTTVENGATMVIPGSHLWGDERPPYREELISACLEKGEAVVLLGSLYHCGADNYSNTIRPMHIMFQCPGVYRQEEIPWLAYPVEDVKTYSELVQQRLGYHTSAPNLGWLDLKAPKFLLENPDDADVGHADLDAA
;
A
#
# COMPACT_ATOMS: atom_id res chain seq x y z
N MET A 1 -10.56 -3.89 4.95
CA MET A 1 -10.94 -5.25 4.46
C MET A 1 -11.43 -6.09 5.64
N ALA A 2 -12.32 -7.06 5.44
CA ALA A 2 -12.70 -8.01 6.49
C ALA A 2 -12.78 -9.44 5.93
N ILE A 3 -12.26 -10.41 6.69
CA ILE A 3 -12.36 -11.83 6.37
C ILE A 3 -13.46 -12.45 7.23
N GLY A 4 -14.51 -12.98 6.60
CA GLY A 4 -15.64 -13.60 7.32
C GLY A 4 -15.45 -15.08 7.66
N PRO A 5 -16.31 -15.66 8.51
CA PRO A 5 -16.31 -17.08 8.81
C PRO A 5 -16.37 -17.96 7.55
N GLY A 6 -15.53 -18.99 7.49
CA GLY A 6 -15.47 -19.94 6.38
C GLY A 6 -14.79 -19.42 5.11
N ALA A 7 -14.27 -18.18 5.12
CA ALA A 7 -13.50 -17.64 4.00
C ALA A 7 -12.29 -18.51 3.70
N LYS A 8 -11.99 -18.66 2.40
CA LYS A 8 -10.84 -19.46 1.93
C LYS A 8 -9.58 -18.64 1.83
N ALA A 9 -8.45 -19.29 2.07
CA ALA A 9 -7.14 -18.66 1.90
C ALA A 9 -6.99 -18.10 0.47
N GLN A 10 -6.40 -16.92 0.36
CA GLN A 10 -6.01 -16.36 -0.92
C GLN A 10 -4.90 -17.22 -1.57
N ARG A 11 -4.70 -17.03 -2.88
CA ARG A 11 -3.50 -17.51 -3.54
C ARG A 11 -2.29 -16.78 -2.97
N VAL A 12 -1.14 -17.45 -2.87
CA VAL A 12 0.12 -16.79 -2.49
C VAL A 12 0.51 -15.81 -3.58
N HIS A 13 0.82 -14.58 -3.20
CA HIS A 13 1.12 -13.49 -4.14
C HIS A 13 2.06 -12.45 -3.53
N ARG A 14 2.57 -11.59 -4.42
CA ARG A 14 3.19 -10.30 -4.14
C ARG A 14 2.18 -9.20 -4.47
N ASP A 15 2.20 -8.09 -3.75
CA ASP A 15 1.25 -7.00 -3.99
C ASP A 15 1.72 -6.07 -5.10
N ASP A 16 3.02 -5.92 -5.30
CA ASP A 16 3.61 -5.11 -6.38
C ASP A 16 3.37 -5.66 -7.80
N LYS A 17 2.69 -6.81 -7.92
CA LYS A 17 2.20 -7.34 -9.21
C LYS A 17 1.25 -6.36 -9.92
N ASN A 18 0.55 -5.50 -9.17
CA ASN A 18 -0.32 -4.47 -9.72
C ASN A 18 0.46 -3.43 -10.56
N HIS A 19 1.75 -3.23 -10.27
CA HIS A 19 2.68 -2.39 -11.01
C HIS A 19 3.58 -3.17 -11.97
N HIS A 20 3.25 -4.45 -12.24
CA HIS A 20 4.04 -5.33 -13.09
C HIS A 20 5.50 -5.44 -12.67
N ALA A 21 5.76 -5.46 -11.36
CA ALA A 21 7.11 -5.62 -10.81
C ALA A 21 7.77 -6.90 -11.34
N THR A 22 9.06 -6.82 -11.62
CA THR A 22 9.93 -7.97 -11.93
C THR A 22 11.01 -8.06 -10.88
N HIS A 23 11.26 -9.27 -10.38
CA HIS A 23 12.17 -9.49 -9.26
C HIS A 23 13.37 -10.33 -9.69
N ILE A 24 14.56 -9.84 -9.35
CA ILE A 24 15.82 -10.57 -9.53
C ILE A 24 16.27 -11.05 -8.17
N LYS A 25 16.74 -12.31 -8.10
CA LYS A 25 17.29 -12.86 -6.86
C LYS A 25 18.41 -11.95 -6.36
N SER A 26 18.35 -11.58 -5.09
CA SER A 26 19.42 -10.90 -4.37
C SER A 26 19.78 -11.68 -3.11
N ASP A 27 21.02 -11.52 -2.63
CA ASP A 27 21.43 -12.06 -1.34
C ASP A 27 21.19 -11.04 -0.20
N GLU A 28 21.04 -9.75 -0.54
CA GLU A 28 20.77 -8.64 0.39
C GLU A 28 19.69 -7.69 -0.15
N TYR A 29 19.01 -6.99 0.75
CA TYR A 29 18.03 -5.98 0.34
C TYR A 29 18.72 -4.70 -0.12
N ILE A 30 18.31 -4.18 -1.29
CA ILE A 30 18.78 -2.90 -1.82
C ILE A 30 17.61 -1.92 -1.76
N MET A 31 17.83 -0.79 -1.09
CA MET A 31 16.81 0.26 -0.98
C MET A 31 16.37 0.73 -2.36
N GLY A 32 15.06 0.73 -2.60
CA GLY A 32 14.47 1.11 -3.88
C GLY A 32 14.14 -0.06 -4.82
N ASN A 33 14.45 -1.31 -4.44
CA ASN A 33 14.04 -2.48 -5.21
C ASN A 33 12.54 -2.76 -5.11
N ASP A 34 11.90 -2.42 -3.99
CA ASP A 34 10.46 -2.58 -3.81
C ASP A 34 9.67 -1.41 -4.41
N LEU A 35 8.60 -1.75 -5.11
CA LEU A 35 7.69 -0.76 -5.70
C LEU A 35 6.51 -0.42 -4.78
N LEU A 36 6.42 -1.10 -3.64
CA LEU A 36 5.29 -0.97 -2.73
C LEU A 36 5.71 -1.31 -1.31
N VAL A 37 5.14 -0.59 -0.35
CA VAL A 37 5.17 -0.94 1.08
C VAL A 37 3.73 -0.95 1.60
N GLY A 38 3.37 -2.00 2.31
CA GLY A 38 2.08 -2.19 2.94
C GLY A 38 2.16 -2.07 4.44
N LEU A 39 1.24 -1.33 5.03
CA LEU A 39 0.98 -1.30 6.46
C LEU A 39 -0.38 -1.95 6.71
N MET A 40 -0.43 -2.97 7.55
CA MET A 40 -1.67 -3.64 7.93
C MET A 40 -1.84 -3.57 9.45
N VAL A 41 -2.99 -3.05 9.88
CA VAL A 41 -3.35 -2.85 11.29
C VAL A 41 -4.68 -3.57 11.55
N PRO A 42 -4.72 -4.62 12.39
CA PRO A 42 -5.95 -5.31 12.67
C PRO A 42 -6.76 -4.56 13.73
N THR A 43 -8.09 -4.59 13.61
CA THR A 43 -8.99 -4.00 14.62
C THR A 43 -9.50 -5.02 15.64
N CYS A 44 -9.02 -6.26 15.53
CA CYS A 44 -9.15 -7.37 16.47
C CYS A 44 -7.81 -8.12 16.55
N ASP A 45 -7.68 -9.06 17.47
CA ASP A 45 -6.51 -9.96 17.45
C ASP A 45 -6.59 -10.86 16.21
N THR A 46 -5.45 -11.12 15.58
CA THR A 46 -5.32 -12.07 14.48
C THR A 46 -4.65 -13.34 15.00
N THR A 47 -5.25 -14.47 14.69
CA THR A 47 -4.80 -15.80 15.11
C THR A 47 -4.74 -16.72 13.90
N VAL A 48 -4.07 -17.86 14.05
CA VAL A 48 -4.09 -18.93 13.03
C VAL A 48 -5.54 -19.33 12.70
N GLU A 49 -6.40 -19.42 13.71
CA GLU A 49 -7.80 -19.85 13.55
C GLU A 49 -8.65 -18.84 12.78
N ASN A 50 -8.53 -17.54 13.06
CA ASN A 50 -9.37 -16.52 12.44
C ASN A 50 -8.83 -15.96 11.12
N GLY A 51 -7.74 -16.55 10.60
CA GLY A 51 -7.20 -16.22 9.29
C GLY A 51 -6.16 -15.10 9.31
N ALA A 52 -5.22 -15.13 10.26
CA ALA A 52 -4.05 -14.25 10.24
C ALA A 52 -3.33 -14.26 8.88
N THR A 53 -2.76 -13.11 8.50
CA THR A 53 -1.95 -13.00 7.28
C THR A 53 -0.80 -14.01 7.35
N MET A 54 -0.58 -14.76 6.29
CA MET A 54 0.54 -15.68 6.16
C MET A 54 1.62 -15.09 5.27
N VAL A 55 2.88 -15.21 5.68
CA VAL A 55 4.04 -14.65 4.96
C VAL A 55 5.09 -15.73 4.75
N ILE A 56 5.92 -15.58 3.72
CA ILE A 56 7.14 -16.36 3.54
C ILE A 56 8.34 -15.46 3.86
N PRO A 57 8.95 -15.55 5.05
CA PRO A 57 10.08 -14.70 5.42
C PRO A 57 11.24 -14.81 4.43
N GLY A 58 11.88 -13.69 4.12
CA GLY A 58 13.01 -13.63 3.16
C GLY A 58 12.61 -13.70 1.69
N SER A 59 11.34 -13.97 1.36
CA SER A 59 10.90 -14.10 -0.04
C SER A 59 10.92 -12.81 -0.87
N HIS A 60 11.06 -11.65 -0.23
CA HIS A 60 11.34 -10.37 -0.87
C HIS A 60 12.69 -10.33 -1.61
N LEU A 61 13.60 -11.27 -1.30
CA LEU A 61 14.90 -11.40 -1.97
C LEU A 61 14.89 -12.39 -3.14
N TRP A 62 13.76 -13.06 -3.39
CA TRP A 62 13.68 -14.10 -4.43
C TRP A 62 13.40 -13.51 -5.80
N GLY A 63 14.03 -14.09 -6.83
CA GLY A 63 13.67 -13.82 -8.21
C GLY A 63 12.41 -14.55 -8.65
N ASP A 64 11.80 -14.10 -9.75
CA ASP A 64 10.52 -14.63 -10.25
C ASP A 64 10.58 -16.10 -10.70
N GLU A 65 11.77 -16.64 -10.94
CA GLU A 65 11.98 -18.05 -11.36
C GLU A 65 11.67 -19.07 -10.25
N ARG A 66 11.53 -18.61 -9.00
CA ARG A 66 11.24 -19.47 -7.86
C ARG A 66 9.77 -19.33 -7.47
N PRO A 67 8.95 -20.38 -7.62
CA PRO A 67 7.57 -20.34 -7.15
C PRO A 67 7.51 -20.32 -5.61
N PRO A 68 6.47 -19.71 -5.02
CA PRO A 68 6.20 -19.83 -3.59
C PRO A 68 5.53 -21.17 -3.26
N TYR A 69 5.98 -21.82 -2.19
CA TYR A 69 5.38 -23.05 -1.67
C TYR A 69 4.61 -22.77 -0.38
N ARG A 70 3.45 -23.41 -0.20
CA ARG A 70 2.57 -23.14 0.95
C ARG A 70 3.18 -23.60 2.28
N GLU A 71 4.06 -24.58 2.23
CA GLU A 71 4.74 -25.14 3.40
C GLU A 71 5.77 -24.16 4.00
N GLU A 72 6.14 -23.13 3.26
CA GLU A 72 7.07 -22.07 3.70
C GLU A 72 6.35 -20.89 4.37
N LEU A 73 5.01 -20.90 4.36
CA LEU A 73 4.20 -19.87 4.97
C LEU A 73 4.18 -20.02 6.49
N ILE A 74 4.30 -18.88 7.17
CA ILE A 74 4.06 -18.75 8.61
C ILE A 74 2.98 -17.68 8.87
N SER A 75 2.16 -17.87 9.89
CA SER A 75 1.13 -16.91 10.28
C SER A 75 1.73 -15.74 11.08
N ALA A 76 1.54 -14.52 10.58
CA ALA A 76 1.79 -13.29 11.31
C ALA A 76 0.57 -12.96 12.19
N CYS A 77 0.53 -13.58 13.38
CA CYS A 77 -0.47 -13.27 14.40
C CYS A 77 -0.11 -11.93 15.07
N LEU A 78 -1.12 -11.10 15.30
CA LEU A 78 -1.00 -9.74 15.80
C LEU A 78 -2.08 -9.49 16.85
N GLU A 79 -1.75 -8.80 17.92
CA GLU A 79 -2.74 -8.25 18.84
C GLU A 79 -3.39 -6.98 18.24
N LYS A 80 -4.61 -6.67 18.68
CA LYS A 80 -5.31 -5.45 18.27
C LYS A 80 -4.45 -4.22 18.57
N GLY A 81 -4.19 -3.42 17.54
CA GLY A 81 -3.40 -2.20 17.63
C GLY A 81 -1.91 -2.38 17.31
N GLU A 82 -1.44 -3.62 17.17
CA GLU A 82 -0.16 -3.89 16.52
C GLU A 82 -0.24 -3.62 15.02
N ALA A 83 0.91 -3.66 14.35
CA ALA A 83 0.97 -3.48 12.91
C ALA A 83 2.02 -4.41 12.29
N VAL A 84 1.76 -4.84 11.07
CA VAL A 84 2.77 -5.48 10.22
C VAL A 84 3.06 -4.59 9.02
N VAL A 85 4.35 -4.45 8.72
CA VAL A 85 4.84 -3.77 7.52
C VAL A 85 5.36 -4.83 6.56
N LEU A 86 4.86 -4.82 5.32
CA LEU A 86 5.26 -5.76 4.27
C LEU A 86 5.86 -4.99 3.10
N LEU A 87 6.95 -5.52 2.55
CA LEU A 87 7.46 -5.13 1.25
C LEU A 87 6.58 -5.75 0.16
N GLY A 88 6.34 -5.01 -0.93
CA GLY A 88 5.49 -5.47 -2.03
C GLY A 88 5.97 -6.76 -2.68
N SER A 89 7.28 -6.98 -2.66
CA SER A 89 7.96 -8.18 -3.15
C SER A 89 7.87 -9.38 -2.19
N LEU A 90 7.29 -9.23 -1.00
CA LEU A 90 7.13 -10.35 -0.06
C LEU A 90 5.96 -11.24 -0.49
N TYR A 91 6.23 -12.54 -0.69
CA TYR A 91 5.16 -13.51 -0.87
C TYR A 91 4.34 -13.69 0.41
N HIS A 92 3.04 -13.50 0.29
CA HIS A 92 2.09 -13.63 1.38
C HIS A 92 0.69 -14.00 0.87
N CYS A 93 -0.24 -14.25 1.80
CA CYS A 93 -1.67 -14.37 1.52
C CYS A 93 -2.51 -14.24 2.80
N GLY A 94 -3.78 -13.88 2.66
CA GLY A 94 -4.78 -14.12 3.71
C GLY A 94 -5.03 -15.62 3.90
N ALA A 95 -5.09 -16.08 5.15
CA ALA A 95 -5.41 -17.47 5.48
C ALA A 95 -6.93 -17.75 5.45
N ASP A 96 -7.26 -19.04 5.51
CA ASP A 96 -8.63 -19.48 5.78
C ASP A 96 -9.09 -18.96 7.13
N ASN A 97 -10.36 -18.59 7.26
CA ASN A 97 -10.96 -18.27 8.54
C ASN A 97 -11.83 -19.44 8.99
N TYR A 98 -11.33 -20.20 9.97
CA TYR A 98 -12.01 -21.34 10.57
C TYR A 98 -12.87 -20.94 11.78
N SER A 99 -12.79 -19.69 12.21
CA SER A 99 -13.55 -19.18 13.35
C SER A 99 -14.99 -18.82 12.97
N ASN A 100 -15.77 -18.44 13.99
CA ASN A 100 -17.13 -17.94 13.84
C ASN A 100 -17.23 -16.40 13.85
N THR A 101 -16.10 -15.68 13.74
CA THR A 101 -16.06 -14.21 13.78
C THR A 101 -15.46 -13.61 12.51
N ILE A 102 -15.80 -12.35 12.24
CA ILE A 102 -15.13 -11.56 11.21
C ILE A 102 -13.77 -11.08 11.72
N ARG A 103 -12.76 -11.05 10.84
CA ARG A 103 -11.43 -10.51 11.09
C ARG A 103 -11.20 -9.24 10.26
N PRO A 104 -11.58 -8.06 10.79
CA PRO A 104 -11.34 -6.77 10.14
C PRO A 104 -9.89 -6.29 10.24
N MET A 105 -9.39 -5.69 9.15
CA MET A 105 -8.10 -5.00 9.09
C MET A 105 -8.19 -3.70 8.30
N HIS A 106 -7.46 -2.69 8.75
CA HIS A 106 -7.05 -1.55 7.93
C HIS A 106 -5.78 -1.93 7.18
N ILE A 107 -5.78 -1.67 5.88
CA ILE A 107 -4.67 -1.98 4.99
C ILE A 107 -4.39 -0.72 4.19
N MET A 108 -3.13 -0.27 4.23
CA MET A 108 -2.68 0.95 3.58
C MET A 108 -1.42 0.60 2.79
N PHE A 109 -1.50 0.73 1.47
CA PHE A 109 -0.35 0.53 0.59
C PHE A 109 0.16 1.87 0.09
N GLN A 110 1.48 1.97 -0.03
CA GLN A 110 2.17 3.12 -0.59
C GLN A 110 3.09 2.64 -1.71
N CYS A 111 3.12 3.38 -2.80
CA CYS A 111 4.05 3.16 -3.91
C CYS A 111 4.86 4.45 -4.17
N PRO A 112 6.03 4.38 -4.83
CA PRO A 112 6.72 5.56 -5.31
C PRO A 112 5.80 6.41 -6.20
N GLY A 113 5.99 7.74 -6.19
CA GLY A 113 5.15 8.69 -6.93
C GLY A 113 5.25 8.58 -8.46
N VAL A 114 6.15 7.73 -8.97
CA VAL A 114 6.21 7.37 -10.39
C VAL A 114 5.17 6.32 -10.80
N TYR A 115 4.52 5.68 -9.82
CA TYR A 115 3.49 4.66 -10.04
C TYR A 115 2.10 5.20 -9.73
N ARG A 116 1.11 4.64 -10.42
CA ARG A 116 -0.31 4.94 -10.17
C ARG A 116 -0.78 4.23 -8.90
N GLN A 117 -1.48 4.95 -8.02
CA GLN A 117 -2.13 4.36 -6.84
C GLN A 117 -3.22 3.36 -7.25
N GLU A 118 -3.36 2.27 -6.50
CA GLU A 118 -4.33 1.20 -6.78
C GLU A 118 -5.79 1.67 -6.65
N GLU A 119 -6.09 2.34 -5.54
CA GLU A 119 -7.31 3.13 -5.38
C GLU A 119 -7.00 4.58 -5.74
N ILE A 120 -7.91 5.27 -6.43
CA ILE A 120 -7.73 6.65 -6.89
C ILE A 120 -8.33 7.60 -5.85
N PRO A 121 -7.51 8.25 -4.99
CA PRO A 121 -8.07 9.01 -3.86
C PRO A 121 -8.87 10.24 -4.30
N TRP A 122 -8.49 10.84 -5.43
CA TRP A 122 -9.18 11.96 -6.07
C TRP A 122 -10.67 11.73 -6.37
N LEU A 123 -11.05 10.47 -6.59
CA LEU A 123 -12.44 10.08 -6.86
C LEU A 123 -13.12 9.48 -5.63
N ALA A 124 -12.33 8.97 -4.68
CA ALA A 124 -12.82 8.33 -3.46
C ALA A 124 -13.15 9.35 -2.36
N TYR A 125 -12.39 10.45 -2.27
CA TYR A 125 -12.51 11.44 -1.20
C TYR A 125 -12.89 12.81 -1.75
N PRO A 126 -14.00 13.42 -1.30
CA PRO A 126 -14.34 14.79 -1.64
C PRO A 126 -13.21 15.77 -1.29
N VAL A 127 -12.94 16.73 -2.17
CA VAL A 127 -11.90 17.76 -1.95
C VAL A 127 -12.10 18.51 -0.63
N GLU A 128 -13.35 18.80 -0.28
CA GLU A 128 -13.70 19.51 0.95
C GLU A 128 -13.31 18.72 2.21
N ASP A 129 -13.37 17.38 2.18
CA ASP A 129 -12.88 16.56 3.29
C ASP A 129 -11.34 16.59 3.33
N VAL A 130 -10.69 16.47 2.16
CA VAL A 130 -9.22 16.46 2.05
C VAL A 130 -8.58 17.75 2.57
N LYS A 131 -9.23 18.90 2.36
CA LYS A 131 -8.81 20.19 2.94
C LYS A 131 -8.67 20.16 4.46
N THR A 132 -9.47 19.35 5.15
CA THR A 132 -9.44 19.23 6.62
C THR A 132 -8.32 18.31 7.13
N TYR A 133 -7.70 17.52 6.25
CA TYR A 133 -6.65 16.57 6.63
C TYR A 133 -5.30 17.27 6.80
N SER A 134 -4.37 16.59 7.47
CA SER A 134 -3.00 17.09 7.60
C SER A 134 -2.30 17.12 6.23
N GLU A 135 -1.32 18.02 6.08
CA GLU A 135 -0.54 18.13 4.84
C GLU A 135 0.09 16.79 4.43
N LEU A 136 0.56 16.00 5.39
CA LEU A 136 1.08 14.65 5.13
C LEU A 136 0.03 13.75 4.48
N VAL A 137 -1.21 13.76 4.97
CA VAL A 137 -2.28 12.94 4.41
C VAL A 137 -2.67 13.45 3.02
N GLN A 138 -2.79 14.77 2.85
CA GLN A 138 -3.06 15.39 1.54
C GLN A 138 -2.02 14.94 0.49
N GLN A 139 -0.72 15.00 0.83
CA GLN A 139 0.36 14.52 -0.03
C GLN A 139 0.22 13.03 -0.36
N ARG A 140 -0.12 12.17 0.63
CA ARG A 140 -0.31 10.73 0.41
C ARG A 140 -1.55 10.39 -0.40
N LEU A 141 -2.58 11.23 -0.38
CA LEU A 141 -3.76 11.12 -1.25
C LEU A 141 -3.49 11.64 -2.67
N GLY A 142 -2.26 12.08 -2.96
CA GLY A 142 -1.82 12.47 -4.29
C GLY A 142 -1.85 13.98 -4.54
N TYR A 143 -2.26 14.82 -3.57
CA TYR A 143 -2.31 16.29 -3.72
C TYR A 143 -0.92 16.96 -3.69
N HIS A 144 0.07 16.29 -4.28
CA HIS A 144 1.44 16.72 -4.40
C HIS A 144 2.08 16.07 -5.63
N THR A 145 3.04 16.76 -6.23
CA THR A 145 3.76 16.28 -7.40
C THR A 145 4.87 15.33 -6.98
N SER A 146 5.04 14.26 -7.74
CA SER A 146 6.27 13.47 -7.66
C SER A 146 7.31 14.11 -8.57
N ALA A 147 8.40 14.57 -7.96
CA ALA A 147 9.52 15.11 -8.71
C ALA A 147 10.04 14.09 -9.76
N PRO A 148 10.49 14.54 -10.94
CA PRO A 148 10.43 15.94 -11.38
C PRO A 148 9.01 16.33 -11.81
N ASN A 149 8.31 15.50 -12.60
CA ASN A 149 7.21 15.97 -13.45
C ASN A 149 5.95 15.10 -13.44
N LEU A 150 5.66 14.36 -12.36
CA LEU A 150 4.52 13.45 -12.30
C LEU A 150 3.44 13.91 -11.32
N GLY A 151 2.18 13.65 -11.67
CA GLY A 151 1.01 13.97 -10.84
C GLY A 151 0.48 15.41 -11.00
N TRP A 152 0.73 16.06 -12.14
CA TRP A 152 0.22 17.41 -12.42
C TRP A 152 -1.27 17.44 -12.74
N LEU A 153 -1.89 18.57 -12.40
CA LEU A 153 -3.19 18.98 -12.92
C LEU A 153 -3.04 20.39 -13.51
N ASP A 154 -3.43 20.57 -14.77
CA ASP A 154 -3.32 21.85 -15.48
C ASP A 154 -1.91 22.48 -15.42
N LEU A 155 -0.88 21.63 -15.54
CA LEU A 155 0.55 21.99 -15.43
C LEU A 155 0.95 22.62 -14.08
N LYS A 156 0.23 22.26 -13.01
CA LYS A 156 0.49 22.71 -11.64
C LYS A 156 0.50 21.54 -10.68
N ALA A 157 1.15 21.74 -9.54
CA ALA A 157 0.98 20.84 -8.41
C ALA A 157 -0.46 20.92 -7.92
N PRO A 158 -1.17 19.80 -7.75
CA PRO A 158 -2.61 19.84 -7.55
C PRO A 158 -3.01 20.27 -6.13
N LYS A 159 -2.03 20.70 -5.31
CA LYS A 159 -2.23 21.36 -4.02
C LYS A 159 -3.13 22.60 -4.12
N PHE A 160 -3.11 23.31 -5.26
CA PHE A 160 -3.97 24.49 -5.47
C PHE A 160 -5.48 24.18 -5.30
N LEU A 161 -5.92 22.94 -5.50
CA LEU A 161 -7.31 22.53 -5.27
C LEU A 161 -7.72 22.55 -3.79
N LEU A 162 -6.74 22.54 -2.89
CA LEU A 162 -6.93 22.58 -1.44
C LEU A 162 -6.85 24.00 -0.88
N GLU A 163 -6.36 24.94 -1.66
CA GLU A 163 -6.18 26.34 -1.27
C GLU A 163 -7.45 27.15 -1.59
N ASN A 164 -7.60 28.31 -0.95
CA ASN A 164 -8.71 29.20 -1.30
C ASN A 164 -8.49 29.70 -2.74
N PRO A 165 -9.57 29.84 -3.54
CA PRO A 165 -9.48 30.38 -4.89
C PRO A 165 -8.80 31.76 -4.96
N ASP A 166 -8.91 32.55 -3.89
CA ASP A 166 -8.33 33.89 -3.77
C ASP A 166 -6.82 33.88 -3.45
N ASP A 167 -6.30 32.75 -2.96
CA ASP A 167 -4.89 32.54 -2.59
C ASP A 167 -4.12 31.72 -3.66
N ALA A 168 -4.81 31.24 -4.71
CA ALA A 168 -4.22 30.37 -5.72
C ALA A 168 -3.21 31.13 -6.59
N ASP A 169 -1.92 30.81 -6.45
CA ASP A 169 -0.89 31.32 -7.35
C ASP A 169 -1.19 30.84 -8.79
N VAL A 170 -1.60 31.79 -9.63
CA VAL A 170 -2.00 31.54 -11.01
C VAL A 170 -0.80 31.33 -11.95
N GLY A 171 0.43 31.45 -11.46
CA GLY A 171 1.64 31.35 -12.28
C GLY A 171 2.00 29.94 -12.75
N HIS A 172 2.50 29.84 -13.99
CA HIS A 172 3.33 28.72 -14.44
C HIS A 172 4.74 28.91 -13.85
N ALA A 173 4.95 28.48 -12.61
CA ALA A 173 6.29 28.45 -12.03
C ALA A 173 7.13 27.35 -12.69
N ASP A 174 8.43 27.58 -12.83
CA ASP A 174 9.38 26.56 -13.25
C ASP A 174 9.39 25.43 -12.21
N LEU A 175 9.00 24.22 -12.63
CA LEU A 175 8.69 23.11 -11.73
C LEU A 175 9.93 22.35 -11.26
N ASP A 176 11.10 22.64 -11.84
CA ASP A 176 12.40 22.14 -11.39
C ASP A 176 13.00 22.99 -10.24
N ALA A 177 12.31 24.05 -9.80
CA ALA A 177 12.79 24.96 -8.76
C ALA A 177 12.35 24.59 -7.32
N ALA A 178 11.66 23.45 -7.13
CA ALA A 178 11.14 22.97 -5.84
C ALA A 178 11.96 21.83 -5.24
#